data_AF-A0A1J0R946-F1
#
_entry.id   AF-A0A1J0R946-F1
#
_cell.length_a   1.000
_cell.length_b   1.000
_cell.length_c   1.000
_cell.angle_alpha   90.00
_cell.angle_beta   90.00
_cell.angle_gamma   90.00
#
_symmetry.space_group_name_H-M   'P 1'
#
loop_
_entity.id
_entity.type
_entity.pdbx_description
1 polymer ?
#
loop_
_entity_poly.entity_id
_entity_poly.type
_entity_poly.pdbx_seq_one_letter_code
_entity_poly.pdbx_strand_id
1 'polypeptide(L)'
;LLEQLNTESQDSSGKSLGNAINDELGKALCTGTLTGTADVPVCSDINNGQTKVSQCTKANAGKSIALDMFCLCAVTNDQDSCAGGTNIAGNVLNVNNPHANALQTLTCKCPKSGLETGLYEGITHALTAFIGQLRQLEDAQTKVGIGRTVNGNVCTGTSSACVEYTDQIKDGTKGVKQIAWIGHLLTSKKLFSEYKQQVAQKQLLIKDIDNLSKQAEHEYGHKQALESPGGPPRAGTPGEDKQLSTKRECDKHHASPDNCTKAGCDYDENAADGKECKAKPGKQSTTAGTGGE
;
A
#
# COMPACT_ATOMS: atom_id res chain seq x y z
N LEU A 1 -21.20 -12.83 -2.28
CA LEU A 1 -20.06 -12.40 -3.13
C LEU A 1 -19.61 -10.97 -2.79
N LEU A 2 -20.48 -9.96 -2.82
CA LEU A 2 -20.14 -8.58 -2.42
C LEU A 2 -19.64 -8.46 -0.96
N GLU A 3 -20.21 -9.22 -0.02
CA GLU A 3 -19.71 -9.27 1.36
C GLU A 3 -18.31 -9.88 1.47
N GLN A 4 -18.00 -10.91 0.67
CA GLN A 4 -16.67 -11.53 0.60
C GLN A 4 -15.63 -10.61 -0.06
N LEU A 5 -16.08 -9.70 -0.93
CA LEU A 5 -15.27 -8.62 -1.49
C LEU A 5 -15.12 -7.43 -0.53
N ASN A 6 -15.84 -7.37 0.59
CA ASN A 6 -15.65 -6.31 1.59
C ASN A 6 -14.87 -6.79 2.81
N THR A 7 -14.69 -8.11 2.98
CA THR A 7 -13.84 -8.67 4.02
C THR A 7 -12.36 -8.31 3.83
N GLU A 8 -11.70 -8.06 4.96
CA GLU A 8 -10.28 -7.84 5.09
C GLU A 8 -9.49 -9.08 4.66
N SER A 9 -8.28 -8.90 4.14
CA SER A 9 -7.40 -10.01 3.75
C SER A 9 -7.03 -10.85 4.97
N GLN A 10 -7.21 -12.17 4.87
CA GLN A 10 -7.03 -13.12 5.97
C GLN A 10 -5.97 -14.17 5.64
N ASP A 11 -5.28 -14.68 6.66
CA ASP A 11 -4.40 -15.84 6.52
C ASP A 11 -5.21 -17.15 6.39
N SER A 12 -4.53 -18.28 6.22
CA SER A 12 -5.16 -19.60 6.11
C SER A 12 -5.94 -20.04 7.36
N SER A 13 -5.82 -19.31 8.48
CA SER A 13 -6.56 -19.53 9.73
C SER A 13 -7.72 -18.54 9.94
N GLY A 14 -7.96 -17.63 9.00
CA GLY A 14 -9.03 -16.63 9.08
C GLY A 14 -8.65 -15.37 9.87
N LYS A 15 -7.39 -15.19 10.27
CA LYS A 15 -6.93 -13.99 10.99
C LYS A 15 -6.61 -12.87 10.00
N SER A 16 -6.93 -11.61 10.34
CA SER A 16 -6.51 -10.45 9.54
C SER A 16 -4.99 -10.48 9.32
N LEU A 17 -4.59 -10.42 8.05
CA LEU A 17 -3.18 -10.34 7.67
C LEU A 17 -2.54 -9.04 8.17
N GLY A 18 -3.28 -7.93 8.17
CA GLY A 18 -2.81 -6.65 8.72
C GLY A 18 -2.44 -6.77 10.20
N ASN A 19 -3.33 -7.37 11.00
CA ASN A 19 -3.08 -7.62 12.42
C ASN A 19 -1.93 -8.62 12.63
N ALA A 20 -1.86 -9.69 11.83
CA ALA A 20 -0.76 -10.65 11.93
C ALA A 20 0.61 -10.03 11.59
N ILE A 21 0.68 -9.13 10.61
CA ILE A 21 1.88 -8.35 10.29
C ILE A 21 2.27 -7.47 11.48
N ASN A 22 1.33 -6.71 12.03
CA ASN A 22 1.60 -5.83 13.17
C ASN A 22 2.03 -6.61 14.43
N ASP A 23 1.43 -7.78 14.67
CA ASP A 23 1.82 -8.65 15.79
C ASP A 23 3.27 -9.11 15.65
N GLU A 24 3.70 -9.55 14.46
CA GLU A 24 5.07 -9.99 14.22
C GLU A 24 6.06 -8.81 14.27
N LEU A 25 5.69 -7.62 13.77
CA LEU A 25 6.50 -6.41 13.96
C LEU A 25 6.61 -6.03 15.44
N GLY A 26 5.52 -6.14 16.19
CA GLY A 26 5.48 -5.93 17.64
C GLY A 26 6.40 -6.91 18.37
N LYS A 27 6.38 -8.19 18.01
CA LYS A 27 7.31 -9.21 18.53
C LYS A 27 8.75 -8.99 18.06
N ALA A 28 9.01 -8.39 16.90
CA ALA A 28 10.39 -8.05 16.55
C ALA A 28 10.92 -6.93 17.47
N LEU A 29 10.09 -5.92 17.73
CA LEU A 29 10.47 -4.75 18.51
C LEU A 29 10.52 -5.03 20.02
N CYS A 30 9.52 -5.73 20.54
CA CYS A 30 9.28 -5.97 21.96
C CYS A 30 9.03 -7.46 22.22
N THR A 31 9.85 -8.10 23.04
CA THR A 31 9.57 -9.45 23.54
C THR A 31 10.05 -9.64 24.98
N GLY A 32 9.54 -10.69 25.62
CA GLY A 32 9.98 -11.12 26.94
C GLY A 32 9.37 -10.25 28.03
N THR A 33 10.23 -9.57 28.79
CA THR A 33 9.83 -8.66 29.87
C THR A 33 9.26 -7.33 29.38
N LEU A 34 9.33 -7.06 28.08
CA LEU A 34 8.86 -5.84 27.45
C LEU A 34 7.53 -6.10 26.72
N THR A 35 6.43 -5.56 27.23
CA THR A 35 5.12 -5.65 26.58
C THR A 35 4.94 -4.48 25.62
N GLY A 36 4.51 -4.72 24.38
CA GLY A 36 4.11 -3.64 23.47
C GLY A 36 2.72 -3.11 23.82
N THR A 37 2.47 -1.82 23.56
CA THR A 37 1.11 -1.26 23.53
C THR A 37 0.50 -1.41 22.13
N ALA A 38 -0.79 -1.74 22.05
CA ALA A 38 -1.48 -2.02 20.79
C ALA A 38 -1.52 -0.83 19.81
N ASP A 39 -1.41 0.40 20.31
CA ASP A 39 -1.70 1.60 19.50
C ASP A 39 -0.46 2.39 19.04
N VAL A 40 0.72 2.10 19.61
CA VAL A 40 2.01 2.70 19.22
C VAL A 40 3.10 1.67 19.51
N PRO A 41 4.08 1.43 18.61
CA PRO A 41 5.14 0.46 18.85
C PRO A 41 6.15 1.06 19.85
N VAL A 42 5.72 1.18 21.11
CA VAL A 42 6.55 1.52 22.25
C VAL A 42 6.52 0.29 23.14
N CYS A 43 7.69 -0.30 23.33
CA CYS A 43 7.83 -1.33 24.35
C CYS A 43 7.66 -0.68 25.71
N SER A 44 7.06 -1.40 26.66
CA SER A 44 7.16 -1.00 28.07
C SER A 44 8.63 -0.79 28.42
N ASP A 45 8.93 0.22 29.22
CA ASP A 45 10.30 0.44 29.69
C ASP A 45 10.81 -0.75 30.51
N ILE A 46 12.13 -0.85 30.62
CA ILE A 46 12.77 -1.88 31.43
C ILE A 46 12.45 -1.57 32.90
N ASN A 47 11.64 -2.45 33.53
CA ASN A 47 11.18 -2.28 34.90
C ASN A 47 12.30 -1.82 35.86
N ASN A 48 11.99 -0.78 36.65
CA ASN A 48 12.82 -0.32 37.75
C ASN A 48 13.13 -1.49 38.71
N GLY A 49 14.39 -1.93 38.73
CA GLY A 49 14.85 -3.03 39.59
C GLY A 49 15.65 -4.11 38.88
N GLN A 50 15.65 -4.12 37.54
CA GLN A 50 16.55 -4.96 36.75
C GLN A 50 17.82 -4.19 36.40
N THR A 51 19.00 -4.81 36.52
CA THR A 51 20.27 -4.16 36.14
C THR A 51 20.57 -4.36 34.66
N LYS A 52 21.35 -3.47 34.03
CA LYS A 52 21.89 -3.70 32.68
C LYS A 52 22.59 -5.06 32.57
N VAL A 53 23.37 -5.43 33.58
CA VAL A 53 24.06 -6.72 33.65
C VAL A 53 23.08 -7.89 33.54
N SER A 54 21.93 -7.82 34.23
CA SER A 54 20.90 -8.87 34.19
C SER A 54 20.13 -8.93 32.87
N GLN A 55 19.98 -7.79 32.19
CA GLN A 55 19.22 -7.68 30.95
C GLN A 55 20.07 -8.05 29.73
N CYS A 56 21.34 -7.65 29.70
CA CYS A 56 22.25 -7.80 28.56
C CYS A 56 23.04 -9.10 28.55
N THR A 57 22.38 -10.18 28.99
CA THR A 57 22.96 -11.52 29.00
C THR A 57 22.87 -12.16 27.63
N LYS A 58 23.71 -13.19 27.40
CA LYS A 58 23.66 -13.99 26.16
C LYS A 58 22.28 -14.62 25.92
N ALA A 59 21.58 -15.00 26.99
CA ALA A 59 20.24 -15.58 26.91
C ALA A 59 19.18 -14.58 26.42
N ASN A 60 19.46 -13.28 26.51
CA ASN A 60 18.55 -12.21 26.13
C ASN A 60 18.93 -11.52 24.81
N ALA A 61 20.18 -11.66 24.37
CA ALA A 61 20.62 -11.18 23.07
C ALA A 61 19.73 -11.74 21.94
N GLY A 62 19.27 -10.85 21.06
CA GLY A 62 18.48 -11.24 19.89
C GLY A 62 17.02 -11.54 20.16
N LYS A 63 16.54 -11.38 21.41
CA LYS A 63 15.12 -11.56 21.72
C LYS A 63 14.26 -10.45 21.14
N SER A 64 14.71 -9.21 21.21
CA SER A 64 13.99 -8.05 20.66
C SER A 64 14.93 -6.90 20.32
N ILE A 65 14.54 -6.08 19.34
CA ILE A 65 15.30 -4.91 18.92
C ILE A 65 15.45 -3.91 20.08
N ALA A 66 14.41 -3.70 20.89
CA ALA A 66 14.48 -2.76 22.01
C ALA A 66 15.49 -3.18 23.08
N LEU A 67 15.54 -4.48 23.42
CA LEU A 67 16.49 -5.00 24.39
C LEU A 67 17.93 -4.93 23.86
N ASP A 68 18.14 -5.31 22.60
CA ASP A 68 19.45 -5.20 21.94
C ASP A 68 19.91 -3.73 21.87
N MET A 69 19.01 -2.80 21.54
CA MET A 69 19.28 -1.36 21.55
C MET A 69 19.64 -0.85 22.96
N PHE A 70 18.93 -1.29 23.99
CA PHE A 70 19.29 -0.95 25.37
C PHE A 70 20.70 -1.44 25.71
N CYS A 71 21.05 -2.67 25.36
CA CYS A 71 22.37 -3.21 25.63
C CYS A 71 23.48 -2.48 24.87
N LEU A 72 23.20 -2.08 23.64
CA LEU A 72 24.10 -1.30 22.80
C LEU A 72 24.30 0.13 23.33
N CYS A 73 23.27 0.76 23.90
CA CYS A 73 23.23 2.21 24.06
C CYS A 73 23.12 2.71 25.51
N ALA A 74 22.68 1.87 26.45
CA ALA A 74 22.61 2.22 27.87
C ALA A 74 23.98 2.03 28.52
N VAL A 75 24.86 3.00 28.37
CA VAL A 75 26.25 2.93 28.86
C VAL A 75 26.57 4.09 29.78
N THR A 76 27.54 3.89 30.67
CA THR A 76 28.04 4.96 31.56
C THR A 76 28.97 5.93 30.83
N ASN A 77 29.56 5.50 29.71
CA ASN A 77 30.33 6.38 28.83
C ASN A 77 29.36 7.13 27.89
N ASP A 78 29.42 8.46 27.92
CA ASP A 78 28.54 9.33 27.13
C ASP A 78 28.81 9.28 25.62
N GLN A 79 30.05 9.07 25.19
CA GLN A 79 30.41 8.97 23.77
C GLN A 79 29.81 7.72 23.10
N ASP A 80 29.51 6.68 23.88
CA ASP A 80 29.01 5.40 23.39
C ASP A 80 27.46 5.27 23.47
N SER A 81 26.75 6.31 23.93
CA SER A 81 25.31 6.27 24.25
C SER A 81 24.33 6.33 23.05
N CYS A 82 24.78 6.03 21.84
CA CYS A 82 23.99 5.99 20.59
C CYS A 82 23.16 7.25 20.25
N ALA A 83 23.55 8.43 20.76
CA ALA A 83 22.73 9.64 20.64
C ALA A 83 23.36 10.73 19.75
N GLY A 84 24.19 10.34 18.77
CA GLY A 84 24.72 11.24 17.75
C GLY A 84 25.49 12.44 18.30
N GLY A 85 26.22 12.26 19.40
CA GLY A 85 26.96 13.31 20.10
C GLY A 85 26.21 14.03 21.23
N THR A 86 24.93 13.72 21.46
CA THR A 86 24.22 14.17 22.67
C THR A 86 24.53 13.23 23.83
N ASN A 87 24.99 13.73 24.97
CA ASN A 87 25.14 12.91 26.16
C ASN A 87 23.75 12.57 26.74
N ILE A 88 23.38 11.29 26.69
CA ILE A 88 22.16 10.77 27.35
C ILE A 88 22.45 9.71 28.41
N ALA A 89 23.72 9.41 28.69
CA ALA A 89 24.14 8.30 29.56
C ALA A 89 23.43 8.36 30.93
N GLY A 90 23.50 9.51 31.60
CA GLY A 90 22.88 9.72 32.92
C GLY A 90 21.34 9.78 32.92
N ASN A 91 20.69 9.82 31.75
CA ASN A 91 19.23 9.74 31.63
C ASN A 91 18.76 8.31 31.32
N VAL A 92 19.67 7.44 30.87
CA VAL A 92 19.36 6.06 30.48
C VAL A 92 19.82 5.07 31.55
N LEU A 93 20.99 5.28 32.15
CA LEU A 93 21.60 4.36 33.10
C LEU A 93 22.20 5.08 34.32
N ASN A 94 21.80 4.66 35.52
CA ASN A 94 22.41 5.06 36.79
C ASN A 94 23.24 3.90 37.36
N VAL A 95 24.57 3.99 37.20
CA VAL A 95 25.56 2.95 37.53
C VAL A 95 25.27 1.65 36.79
N ASN A 96 24.35 0.82 37.32
CA ASN A 96 23.92 -0.45 36.73
C ASN A 96 22.42 -0.50 36.44
N ASN A 97 21.64 0.46 36.92
CA ASN A 97 20.18 0.42 36.87
C ASN A 97 19.66 1.31 35.73
N PRO A 98 18.76 0.83 34.87
CA PRO A 98 18.07 1.67 33.91
C PRO A 98 17.21 2.70 34.65
N HIS A 99 17.10 3.88 34.06
CA HIS A 99 16.04 4.81 34.43
C HIS A 99 14.67 4.27 33.98
N ALA A 100 13.62 4.73 34.66
CA ALA A 100 12.24 4.31 34.40
C ALA A 100 11.78 4.55 32.95
N ASN A 101 12.42 5.48 32.25
CA ASN A 101 12.13 5.90 30.87
C ASN A 101 13.33 5.67 29.94
N ALA A 102 14.19 4.69 30.25
CA ALA A 102 15.44 4.44 29.52
C ALA A 102 15.20 4.10 28.04
N LEU A 103 14.26 3.19 27.73
CA LEU A 103 13.94 2.83 26.34
C LEU A 103 13.27 3.99 25.63
N GLN A 104 12.34 4.70 26.29
CA GLN A 104 11.74 5.89 25.70
C GLN A 104 12.80 6.93 25.32
N THR A 105 13.76 7.19 26.21
CA THR A 105 14.86 8.14 25.96
C THR A 105 15.70 7.72 24.76
N LEU A 106 16.02 6.44 24.64
CA LEU A 106 16.76 5.89 23.50
C LEU A 106 15.96 5.99 22.18
N THR A 107 14.70 5.54 22.18
CA THR A 107 13.85 5.57 20.98
C THR A 107 13.59 7.00 20.48
N CYS A 108 13.48 7.98 21.38
CA CYS A 108 13.35 9.39 21.00
C CYS A 108 14.57 9.95 20.25
N LYS A 109 15.74 9.30 20.34
CA LYS A 109 16.95 9.67 19.60
C LYS A 109 17.08 8.99 18.24
N CYS A 110 16.25 7.97 17.97
CA CYS A 110 16.22 7.37 16.64
C CYS A 110 15.75 8.40 15.59
N PRO A 111 16.40 8.48 14.42
CA PRO A 111 15.92 9.29 13.32
C PRO A 111 14.49 8.90 12.96
N LYS A 112 13.60 9.90 12.86
CA LYS A 112 12.23 9.70 12.40
C LYS A 112 12.20 9.70 10.87
N SER A 113 12.78 8.68 10.24
CA SER A 113 12.61 8.47 8.80
C SER A 113 11.33 7.68 8.57
N GLY A 114 10.42 8.22 7.76
CA GLY A 114 9.28 7.48 7.27
C GLY A 114 9.72 6.30 6.41
N LEU A 115 8.86 5.29 6.28
CA LEU A 115 9.14 4.12 5.46
C LEU A 115 8.81 4.40 3.99
N GLU A 116 9.66 5.18 3.31
CA GLU A 116 9.39 5.70 1.96
C GLU A 116 9.26 4.60 0.88
N THR A 117 10.01 3.51 1.01
CA THR A 117 10.06 2.43 0.01
C THR A 117 9.04 1.30 0.22
N GLY A 118 8.23 1.36 1.28
CA GLY A 118 7.30 0.27 1.65
C GLY A 118 7.89 -0.78 2.60
N LEU A 119 7.01 -1.58 3.23
CA LEU A 119 7.35 -2.49 4.35
C LEU A 119 8.37 -3.56 3.97
N TYR A 120 8.21 -4.17 2.80
CA TYR A 120 9.06 -5.26 2.34
C TYR A 120 10.51 -4.80 2.13
N GLU A 121 10.69 -3.66 1.46
CA GLU A 121 11.96 -3.02 1.16
C GLU A 121 12.60 -2.49 2.45
N GLY A 122 11.80 -1.85 3.31
CA GLY A 122 12.26 -1.33 4.60
C GLY A 122 12.85 -2.43 5.50
N ILE A 123 12.16 -3.57 5.65
CA ILE A 123 12.69 -4.72 6.39
C ILE A 123 13.96 -5.26 5.73
N THR A 124 14.01 -5.32 4.40
CA THR A 124 15.19 -5.82 3.67
C THR A 124 16.41 -4.95 3.92
N HIS A 125 16.27 -3.63 3.79
CA HIS A 125 17.36 -2.68 4.05
C HIS A 125 17.83 -2.73 5.49
N ALA A 126 16.91 -2.78 6.46
CA ALA A 126 17.25 -2.88 7.87
C ALA A 126 18.05 -4.17 8.18
N LEU A 127 17.61 -5.32 7.65
CA LEU A 127 18.32 -6.59 7.84
C LEU A 127 19.69 -6.59 7.17
N THR A 128 19.81 -6.08 5.95
CA THR A 128 21.11 -5.98 5.25
C THR A 128 22.07 -5.05 6.02
N ALA A 129 21.59 -3.89 6.48
CA ALA A 129 22.38 -2.97 7.27
C ALA A 129 22.85 -3.62 8.58
N PHE A 130 21.96 -4.30 9.29
CA PHE A 130 22.31 -5.03 10.52
C PHE A 130 23.35 -6.13 10.26
N ILE A 131 23.15 -6.97 9.24
CA ILE A 131 24.08 -8.05 8.89
C ILE A 131 25.45 -7.47 8.56
N GLY A 132 25.51 -6.34 7.85
CA GLY A 132 26.77 -5.65 7.53
C GLY A 132 27.50 -5.08 8.76
N GLN A 133 26.82 -4.94 9.91
CA GLN A 133 27.42 -4.48 11.16
C GLN A 133 27.90 -5.63 12.07
N LEU A 134 27.50 -6.89 11.77
CA LEU A 134 27.97 -8.04 12.51
C LEU A 134 29.46 -8.24 12.29
N ARG A 135 30.21 -8.39 13.39
CA ARG A 135 31.65 -8.58 13.38
C ARG A 135 32.11 -9.48 14.52
N GLN A 136 33.36 -9.92 14.45
CA GLN A 136 34.04 -10.41 15.64
C GLN A 136 34.22 -9.25 16.62
N LEU A 137 33.88 -9.47 17.90
CA LEU A 137 34.08 -8.47 18.93
C LEU A 137 35.57 -8.40 19.30
N GLU A 138 36.13 -7.19 19.35
CA GLU A 138 37.58 -6.90 19.38
C GLU A 138 38.35 -7.67 20.47
N ASP A 139 37.78 -7.79 21.67
CA ASP A 139 38.45 -8.47 22.80
C ASP A 139 38.13 -9.97 22.91
N ALA A 140 37.40 -10.54 21.95
CA ALA A 140 36.97 -11.93 21.98
C ALA A 140 36.76 -12.49 20.57
N GLN A 141 37.86 -12.85 19.90
CA GLN A 141 37.91 -13.29 18.49
C GLN A 141 36.94 -14.43 18.11
N THR A 142 36.41 -15.18 19.08
CA THR A 142 35.43 -16.25 18.85
C THR A 142 33.97 -15.82 19.03
N LYS A 143 33.73 -14.56 19.41
CA LYS A 143 32.40 -14.00 19.68
C LYS A 143 31.95 -13.11 18.54
N VAL A 144 30.73 -13.34 18.06
CA VAL A 144 30.12 -12.53 16.99
C VAL A 144 29.06 -11.63 17.59
N GLY A 145 29.07 -10.36 17.19
CA GLY A 145 28.19 -9.36 17.76
C GLY A 145 28.21 -8.03 17.01
N ILE A 146 27.56 -7.04 17.62
CA ILE A 146 27.61 -5.63 17.22
C ILE A 146 28.10 -4.78 18.39
N GLY A 147 28.79 -3.68 18.09
CA GLY A 147 29.21 -2.71 19.10
C GLY A 147 30.60 -2.98 19.68
N ARG A 148 30.89 -2.34 20.81
CA ARG A 148 32.20 -2.25 21.43
C ARG A 148 32.22 -2.92 22.81
N THR A 149 33.23 -3.75 23.04
CA THR A 149 33.56 -4.31 24.37
C THR A 149 34.58 -3.41 25.07
N VAL A 150 34.61 -3.46 26.40
CA VAL A 150 35.64 -2.79 27.21
C VAL A 150 36.28 -3.80 28.14
N ASN A 151 37.61 -3.88 28.15
CA ASN A 151 38.43 -4.72 29.02
C ASN A 151 38.11 -6.22 28.96
N GLY A 152 37.74 -6.75 27.78
CA GLY A 152 37.42 -8.19 27.63
C GLY A 152 36.12 -8.65 28.30
N ASN A 153 35.36 -7.74 28.91
CA ASN A 153 34.05 -8.05 29.46
C ASN A 153 33.02 -8.31 28.35
N VAL A 154 32.22 -9.35 28.57
CA VAL A 154 30.97 -9.64 27.86
C VAL A 154 30.06 -8.41 27.83
N CYS A 155 29.16 -8.34 26.85
CA CYS A 155 28.20 -7.24 26.62
C CYS A 155 27.24 -6.92 27.80
N THR A 156 27.46 -7.53 28.95
CA THR A 156 26.79 -7.28 30.22
C THR A 156 27.36 -6.07 30.98
N GLY A 157 28.61 -5.66 30.72
CA GLY A 157 29.26 -4.55 31.43
C GLY A 157 28.63 -3.19 31.14
N THR A 158 28.61 -2.29 32.13
CA THR A 158 27.96 -0.97 32.00
C THR A 158 28.75 0.04 31.18
N SER A 159 30.05 -0.19 31.01
CA SER A 159 30.90 0.49 30.03
C SER A 159 30.87 -0.16 28.64
N SER A 160 30.29 -1.35 28.50
CA SER A 160 30.24 -2.07 27.22
C SER A 160 28.98 -1.68 26.45
N ALA A 161 29.16 -1.27 25.21
CA ALA A 161 28.12 -0.86 24.28
C ALA A 161 28.03 -1.93 23.18
N CYS A 162 27.51 -3.11 23.50
CA CYS A 162 27.49 -4.23 22.55
C CYS A 162 26.35 -5.22 22.77
N VAL A 163 26.17 -6.10 21.79
CA VAL A 163 25.33 -7.30 21.86
C VAL A 163 26.08 -8.47 21.24
N GLU A 164 26.11 -9.61 21.94
CA GLU A 164 26.77 -10.85 21.50
C GLU A 164 25.72 -11.86 21.02
N TYR A 165 25.77 -12.24 19.74
CA TYR A 165 24.84 -13.18 19.10
C TYR A 165 25.43 -14.58 18.87
N THR A 166 26.62 -14.87 19.40
CA THR A 166 27.34 -16.12 19.13
C THR A 166 26.46 -17.33 19.34
N ASP A 167 25.75 -17.41 20.48
CA ASP A 167 24.93 -18.58 20.82
C ASP A 167 23.74 -18.75 19.89
N GLN A 168 23.17 -17.64 19.41
CA GLN A 168 22.03 -17.58 18.52
C GLN A 168 22.41 -18.07 17.12
N ILE A 169 23.64 -17.79 16.65
CA ILE A 169 24.05 -18.12 15.26
C ILE A 169 24.91 -19.39 15.15
N LYS A 170 25.17 -20.08 16.27
CA LYS A 170 26.03 -21.28 16.33
C LYS A 170 25.57 -22.44 15.44
N ASP A 171 24.28 -22.58 15.23
CA ASP A 171 23.72 -23.61 14.34
C ASP A 171 23.81 -23.11 12.88
N GLY A 172 24.88 -23.56 12.22
CA GLY A 172 25.32 -23.13 10.89
C GLY A 172 24.33 -23.36 9.74
N THR A 173 23.21 -24.04 9.99
CA THR A 173 22.16 -24.25 8.97
C THR A 173 21.25 -23.05 8.76
N LYS A 174 21.07 -22.21 9.80
CA LYS A 174 20.13 -21.06 9.77
C LYS A 174 20.81 -19.71 10.01
N GLY A 175 22.02 -19.70 10.57
CA GLY A 175 22.82 -18.49 10.78
C GLY A 175 22.05 -17.38 11.51
N VAL A 176 22.10 -16.15 10.99
CA VAL A 176 21.43 -14.98 11.60
C VAL A 176 19.91 -15.10 11.71
N LYS A 177 19.26 -16.00 10.94
CA LYS A 177 17.81 -16.19 11.01
C LYS A 177 17.34 -16.79 12.35
N GLN A 178 18.27 -17.31 13.15
CA GLN A 178 18.00 -17.81 14.50
C GLN A 178 17.88 -16.70 15.54
N ILE A 179 18.32 -15.48 15.23
CA ILE A 179 18.05 -14.31 16.05
C ILE A 179 16.54 -14.08 16.03
N ALA A 180 15.88 -14.15 17.18
CA ALA A 180 14.41 -14.25 17.27
C ALA A 180 13.72 -13.06 16.60
N TRP A 181 14.18 -11.83 16.85
CA TRP A 181 13.59 -10.65 16.21
C TRP A 181 13.78 -10.63 14.70
N ILE A 182 14.86 -11.21 14.15
CA ILE A 182 15.03 -11.40 12.70
C ILE A 182 13.98 -12.37 12.16
N GLY A 183 13.73 -13.47 12.87
CA GLY A 183 12.67 -14.41 12.54
C GLY A 183 11.29 -13.74 12.42
N HIS A 184 10.95 -12.88 13.38
CA HIS A 184 9.71 -12.11 13.36
C HIS A 184 9.63 -11.12 12.18
N LEU A 185 10.72 -10.41 11.85
CA LEU A 185 10.76 -9.53 10.68
C LEU A 185 10.60 -10.30 9.36
N LEU A 186 11.21 -11.49 9.25
CA LEU A 186 11.08 -12.34 8.06
C LEU A 186 9.65 -12.88 7.90
N THR A 187 9.00 -13.25 9.01
CA THR A 187 7.59 -13.65 9.02
C THR A 187 6.69 -12.49 8.63
N SER A 188 6.91 -11.30 9.18
CA SER A 188 6.18 -10.07 8.82
C SER A 188 6.29 -9.79 7.31
N LYS A 189 7.50 -9.91 6.76
CA LYS A 189 7.77 -9.72 5.33
C LYS A 189 7.02 -10.74 4.45
N LYS A 190 6.95 -12.00 4.89
CA LYS A 190 6.18 -13.04 4.21
C LYS A 190 4.67 -12.72 4.22
N LEU A 191 4.11 -12.41 5.38
CA LEU A 191 2.69 -12.06 5.53
C LEU A 191 2.31 -10.82 4.71
N PHE A 192 3.21 -9.82 4.65
CA PHE A 192 2.99 -8.64 3.81
C PHE A 192 2.96 -8.97 2.30
N SER A 193 3.79 -9.91 1.86
CA SER A 193 3.75 -10.40 0.46
C SER A 193 2.41 -11.09 0.16
N GLU A 194 1.93 -11.95 1.07
CA GLU A 194 0.63 -12.63 0.96
C GLU A 194 -0.52 -11.61 0.92
N TYR A 195 -0.48 -10.60 1.80
CA TYR A 195 -1.44 -9.50 1.81
C TYR A 195 -1.48 -8.78 0.46
N LYS A 196 -0.32 -8.42 -0.11
CA LYS A 196 -0.24 -7.77 -1.43
C LYS A 196 -0.81 -8.62 -2.55
N GLN A 197 -0.57 -9.94 -2.53
CA GLN A 197 -1.13 -10.86 -3.51
C GLN A 197 -2.65 -10.94 -3.43
N GLN A 198 -3.21 -11.05 -2.21
CA GLN A 198 -4.66 -11.09 -2.03
C GLN A 198 -5.33 -9.78 -2.46
N VAL A 199 -4.74 -8.63 -2.12
CA VAL A 199 -5.24 -7.32 -2.57
C VAL A 199 -5.24 -7.22 -4.10
N ALA A 200 -4.18 -7.70 -4.77
CA ALA A 200 -4.10 -7.69 -6.23
C ALA A 200 -5.18 -8.60 -6.87
N GLN A 201 -5.35 -9.82 -6.35
CA GLN A 201 -6.39 -10.74 -6.81
C GLN A 201 -7.80 -10.16 -6.63
N LYS A 202 -8.06 -9.53 -5.49
CA LYS A 202 -9.32 -8.86 -5.20
C LYS A 202 -9.61 -7.73 -6.20
N GLN A 203 -8.60 -6.94 -6.56
CA GLN A 203 -8.75 -5.89 -7.57
C GLN A 203 -9.04 -6.45 -8.98
N LEU A 204 -8.44 -7.59 -9.35
CA LEU A 204 -8.75 -8.26 -10.61
C LEU A 204 -10.21 -8.74 -10.62
N LEU A 205 -10.66 -9.40 -9.55
CA LEU A 205 -12.03 -9.89 -9.44
C LEU A 205 -13.07 -8.75 -9.50
N ILE A 206 -12.79 -7.60 -8.87
CA ILE A 206 -13.66 -6.42 -8.96
C ILE A 206 -13.78 -5.94 -10.41
N LYS A 207 -12.68 -5.90 -11.17
CA LYS A 207 -12.71 -5.52 -12.59
C LYS A 207 -13.49 -6.51 -13.44
N ASP A 208 -13.34 -7.81 -13.17
CA ASP A 208 -14.07 -8.85 -13.88
C ASP A 208 -15.58 -8.75 -13.63
N ILE A 209 -15.99 -8.48 -12.39
CA ILE A 209 -17.40 -8.26 -12.04
C ILE A 209 -17.97 -7.03 -12.74
N ASP A 210 -17.21 -5.92 -12.78
CA ASP A 210 -17.63 -4.70 -13.49
C ASP A 210 -17.79 -4.95 -15.00
N ASN A 211 -16.86 -5.69 -15.61
CA ASN A 211 -16.95 -6.08 -17.02
C ASN A 211 -18.16 -6.99 -17.29
N LEU A 212 -18.39 -7.99 -16.45
CA LEU A 212 -19.55 -8.90 -16.57
C LEU A 212 -20.87 -8.13 -16.40
N SER A 213 -20.91 -7.15 -15.50
CA SER A 213 -22.10 -6.31 -15.29
C SER A 213 -22.40 -5.49 -16.54
N LYS A 214 -21.39 -4.85 -17.14
CA LYS A 214 -21.53 -4.11 -18.40
C LYS A 214 -21.96 -4.99 -19.57
N GLN A 215 -21.43 -6.22 -19.65
CA GLN A 215 -21.84 -7.19 -20.68
C GLN A 215 -23.32 -7.58 -20.51
N ALA A 216 -23.74 -7.88 -19.28
CA ALA A 216 -25.14 -8.22 -18.99
C ALA A 216 -26.10 -7.06 -19.33
N GLU A 217 -25.73 -5.82 -18.99
CA GLU A 217 -26.51 -4.63 -19.36
C GLU A 217 -26.62 -4.46 -20.88
N HIS A 218 -25.52 -4.65 -21.60
CA HIS A 218 -25.51 -4.59 -23.06
C HIS A 218 -26.39 -5.67 -23.70
N GLU A 219 -26.29 -6.91 -23.24
CA GLU A 219 -27.13 -8.01 -23.74
C GLU A 219 -28.62 -7.79 -23.43
N TYR A 220 -28.94 -7.29 -22.24
CA TYR A 220 -30.31 -6.97 -21.84
C TYR A 220 -30.89 -5.85 -22.71
N GLY A 221 -30.13 -4.77 -22.93
CA GLY A 221 -30.52 -3.68 -23.84
C GLY A 221 -30.70 -4.16 -25.29
N HIS A 222 -29.83 -5.06 -25.76
CA HIS A 222 -29.97 -5.66 -27.09
C HIS A 222 -31.23 -6.53 -27.21
N LYS A 223 -31.57 -7.31 -26.18
CA LYS A 223 -32.81 -8.11 -26.16
C LYS A 223 -34.06 -7.24 -26.15
N GLN A 224 -34.08 -6.14 -25.37
CA GLN A 224 -35.20 -5.19 -25.41
C GLN A 224 -35.38 -4.54 -26.79
N ALA A 225 -34.28 -4.26 -27.50
CA ALA A 225 -34.33 -3.73 -28.86
C ALA A 225 -34.91 -4.74 -29.87
N LEU A 226 -34.66 -6.05 -29.67
CA LEU A 226 -35.18 -7.12 -30.52
C LEU A 226 -36.63 -7.53 -30.20
N GLU A 227 -37.04 -7.41 -28.94
CA GLU A 227 -38.41 -7.74 -28.47
C GLU A 227 -39.40 -6.59 -28.66
N SER A 228 -38.94 -5.39 -29.04
CA SER A 228 -39.83 -4.31 -29.48
C SER A 228 -40.57 -4.78 -30.73
N PRO A 229 -41.91 -4.94 -30.69
CA PRO A 229 -42.63 -5.56 -31.78
C PRO A 229 -42.52 -4.69 -33.02
N GLY A 230 -41.80 -5.19 -34.02
CA GLY A 230 -41.95 -4.73 -35.39
C GLY A 230 -43.43 -4.81 -35.76
N GLY A 231 -44.07 -3.66 -35.90
CA GLY A 231 -45.34 -3.55 -36.60
C GLY A 231 -45.20 -4.11 -38.03
N PRO A 232 -46.29 -4.59 -38.64
CA PRO A 232 -46.24 -5.30 -39.91
C PRO A 232 -45.64 -4.43 -41.04
N PRO A 233 -45.00 -5.06 -42.05
CA PRO A 233 -44.31 -4.34 -43.12
C PRO A 233 -45.35 -3.61 -43.97
N ARG A 234 -45.38 -2.28 -43.87
CA ARG A 234 -46.12 -1.46 -44.82
C ARG A 234 -45.29 -1.40 -46.09
N ALA A 235 -45.71 -2.13 -47.12
CA ALA A 235 -45.30 -1.83 -48.48
C ALA A 235 -45.64 -0.36 -48.76
N GLY A 236 -44.63 0.47 -48.95
CA GLY A 236 -44.77 1.91 -49.09
C GLY A 236 -43.51 2.54 -49.66
N THR A 237 -43.49 2.62 -50.99
CA THR A 237 -42.87 3.68 -51.83
C THR A 237 -41.39 4.04 -51.59
N PRO A 238 -40.48 3.77 -52.57
CA PRO A 238 -39.12 4.29 -52.51
C PRO A 238 -39.13 5.82 -52.66
N GLY A 239 -38.96 6.55 -51.56
CA GLY A 239 -38.93 8.02 -51.57
C GLY A 239 -38.52 8.72 -50.27
N GLU A 240 -38.74 8.12 -49.09
CA GLU A 240 -38.59 8.85 -47.82
C GLU A 240 -37.15 8.97 -47.28
N ASP A 241 -36.23 8.07 -47.63
CA ASP A 241 -34.88 8.08 -47.05
C ASP A 241 -34.05 9.32 -47.45
N LYS A 242 -34.28 9.88 -48.65
CA LYS A 242 -33.63 11.12 -49.09
C LYS A 242 -34.21 12.36 -48.41
N GLN A 243 -35.49 12.35 -48.05
CA GLN A 243 -36.14 13.51 -47.46
C GLN A 243 -35.83 13.63 -45.96
N LEU A 244 -35.71 12.50 -45.25
CA LEU A 244 -35.35 12.47 -43.84
C LEU A 244 -33.88 12.84 -43.59
N SER A 245 -32.97 12.40 -44.48
CA SER A 245 -31.55 12.74 -44.41
C SER A 245 -31.29 14.22 -44.71
N THR A 246 -31.97 14.79 -45.70
CA THR A 246 -31.85 16.22 -46.03
C THR A 246 -32.41 17.11 -44.90
N LYS A 247 -33.53 16.71 -44.28
CA LYS A 247 -34.09 17.44 -43.13
C LYS A 247 -33.11 17.47 -41.95
N ARG A 248 -32.56 16.31 -41.56
CA ARG A 248 -31.57 16.22 -40.47
C ARG A 248 -30.30 17.03 -40.73
N GLU A 249 -29.91 17.22 -41.99
CA GLU A 249 -28.74 18.02 -42.32
C GLU A 249 -29.03 19.53 -42.21
N CYS A 250 -30.21 19.99 -42.66
CA CYS A 250 -30.62 21.39 -42.51
C CYS A 250 -30.78 21.82 -41.03
N ASP A 251 -31.34 20.94 -40.19
CA ASP A 251 -31.60 21.22 -38.78
C ASP A 251 -30.30 21.46 -37.96
N LYS A 252 -29.12 21.12 -38.49
CA LYS A 252 -27.82 21.40 -37.84
C LYS A 252 -27.35 22.85 -38.01
N HIS A 253 -27.99 23.65 -38.86
CA HIS A 253 -27.46 24.93 -39.32
C HIS A 253 -28.30 26.16 -38.93
N HIS A 254 -29.23 26.04 -37.97
CA HIS A 254 -30.08 27.16 -37.48
C HIS A 254 -29.29 28.42 -37.07
N ALA A 255 -28.08 28.24 -36.56
CA ALA A 255 -27.24 29.34 -36.07
C ALA A 255 -26.50 30.12 -37.18
N SER A 256 -26.54 29.68 -38.45
CA SER A 256 -25.76 30.30 -39.54
C SER A 256 -26.54 30.32 -40.87
N PRO A 257 -26.93 31.51 -41.38
CA PRO A 257 -27.56 31.66 -42.69
C PRO A 257 -26.69 31.13 -43.83
N ASP A 258 -25.38 31.38 -43.76
CA ASP A 258 -24.41 30.97 -44.78
C ASP A 258 -24.28 29.45 -44.87
N ASN A 259 -24.18 28.76 -43.72
CA ASN A 259 -24.06 27.32 -43.70
C ASN A 259 -25.39 26.64 -44.06
N CYS A 260 -26.52 27.22 -43.66
CA CYS A 260 -27.84 26.76 -44.07
C CYS A 260 -28.00 26.79 -45.61
N THR A 261 -27.64 27.92 -46.23
CA THR A 261 -27.77 28.09 -47.68
C THR A 261 -26.80 27.18 -48.44
N LYS A 262 -25.56 27.00 -47.94
CA LYS A 262 -24.57 26.07 -48.51
C LYS A 262 -25.02 24.61 -48.44
N ALA A 263 -25.76 24.23 -47.42
CA ALA A 263 -26.37 22.90 -47.29
C ALA A 263 -27.57 22.68 -48.24
N GLY A 264 -27.93 23.69 -49.06
CA GLY A 264 -29.05 23.61 -50.00
C GLY A 264 -30.42 23.83 -49.36
N CYS A 265 -30.45 24.28 -48.12
CA CYS A 265 -31.64 24.51 -47.31
C CYS A 265 -32.15 25.96 -47.46
N ASP A 266 -33.29 26.27 -46.84
CA ASP A 266 -33.91 27.59 -46.79
C ASP A 266 -33.82 28.16 -45.37
N TYR A 267 -33.33 29.38 -45.23
CA TYR A 267 -33.11 30.02 -43.93
C TYR A 267 -34.23 31.02 -43.64
N ASP A 268 -34.91 30.85 -42.52
CA ASP A 268 -35.95 31.74 -42.03
C ASP A 268 -35.46 32.47 -40.78
N GLU A 269 -35.13 33.75 -40.93
CA GLU A 269 -34.68 34.59 -39.81
C GLU A 269 -35.83 34.97 -38.86
N ASN A 270 -37.08 34.80 -39.27
CA ASN A 270 -38.28 35.24 -38.54
C ASN A 270 -39.22 34.08 -38.16
N ALA A 271 -38.72 32.84 -38.16
CA ALA A 271 -39.51 31.69 -37.75
C ALA A 271 -40.02 31.84 -36.30
N ALA A 272 -41.19 31.26 -36.02
CA ALA A 272 -41.93 31.48 -34.78
C ALA A 272 -41.16 31.06 -33.52
N ASP A 273 -40.25 30.09 -33.64
CA ASP A 273 -39.40 29.56 -32.58
C ASP A 273 -37.97 30.15 -32.60
N GLY A 274 -37.77 31.25 -33.33
CA GLY A 274 -36.47 31.86 -33.60
C GLY A 274 -35.92 31.45 -34.96
N LYS A 275 -34.66 31.80 -35.26
CA LYS A 275 -34.07 31.59 -36.58
C LYS A 275 -34.01 30.09 -36.92
N GLU A 276 -34.52 29.71 -38.09
CA GLU A 276 -34.68 28.31 -38.47
C GLU A 276 -34.10 28.03 -39.87
N CYS A 277 -33.69 26.79 -40.13
CA CYS A 277 -33.08 26.34 -41.38
C CYS A 277 -33.79 25.06 -41.80
N LYS A 278 -34.50 25.07 -42.92
CA LYS A 278 -35.41 23.99 -43.34
C LYS A 278 -35.04 23.44 -44.71
N ALA A 279 -35.29 22.14 -44.92
CA ALA A 279 -35.17 21.57 -46.25
C ALA A 279 -36.14 22.24 -47.23
N LYS A 280 -35.68 22.54 -48.44
CA LYS A 280 -36.53 23.15 -49.48
C LYS A 280 -37.65 22.18 -49.87
N PRO A 281 -38.92 22.65 -49.97
CA PRO A 281 -39.99 21.80 -50.48
C PRO A 281 -39.70 21.42 -51.94
N GLY A 282 -39.74 20.12 -52.24
CA GLY A 282 -39.50 19.61 -53.59
C GLY A 282 -40.53 20.16 -54.57
N LYS A 283 -40.08 20.78 -55.67
CA LYS A 283 -40.95 21.12 -56.80
C LYS A 283 -41.46 19.84 -57.45
N GLN A 284 -42.77 19.64 -57.44
CA GLN A 284 -43.46 18.62 -58.21
C GLN A 284 -43.19 18.90 -59.70
N SER A 285 -42.49 18.00 -60.38
CA SER A 285 -42.31 18.07 -61.84
C SER A 285 -43.63 17.68 -62.50
N THR A 286 -44.47 18.65 -62.84
CA THR A 286 -45.56 18.47 -63.80
C THR A 286 -44.96 18.37 -65.19
N THR A 287 -44.92 17.17 -65.76
CA THR A 287 -44.85 17.01 -67.22
C THR A 287 -46.23 16.57 -67.68
N ALA A 288 -46.90 17.50 -68.39
CA ALA A 288 -48.22 17.33 -68.98
C ALA A 288 -48.21 16.25 -70.05
N GLY A 289 -49.26 15.42 -70.07
CA GLY A 289 -49.61 14.64 -71.24
C GLY A 289 -50.27 15.55 -72.28
N THR A 290 -49.84 15.43 -73.53
CA THR A 290 -50.59 15.91 -74.69
C THR A 290 -50.80 14.71 -75.60
N GLY A 291 -52.05 14.30 -75.78
CA GLY A 291 -52.47 13.36 -76.81
C GLY A 291 -52.95 14.13 -78.04
N GLY A 292 -52.68 13.58 -79.22
CA GLY A 292 -53.21 13.97 -80.52
C GLY A 292 -52.95 12.83 -81.50
N GLU A 293 -54.07 12.31 -82.05
CA GLU A 293 -54.30 11.28 -83.09
C GLU A 293 -53.11 10.54 -83.75
#